data_AF-A0A5S4TMG3-F1
#
_entry.id   AF-A0A5S4TMG3-F1
#
_cell.length_a   1.000
_cell.length_b   1.000
_cell.length_c   1.000
_cell.angle_alpha   90.00
_cell.angle_beta   90.00
_cell.angle_gamma   90.00
#
_symmetry.space_group_name_H-M   'P 1'
#
loop_
_entity.id
_entity.type
_entity.pdbx_description
1 polymer ?
#
loop_
_entity_poly.entity_id
_entity_poly.type
_entity_poly.pdbx_seq_one_letter_code
_entity_poly.pdbx_strand_id
1 'polypeptide(L)'
;MTQHLTAEALRKDFLAVFGQEADQTFFSPGRINLIGEHTDYNGGHVFPAAISLGTYGAARKRDDQVLRFYSANFEDKGIIEVPLADLKFEKEHNWTNYSKGVLHFLQ
;
A
#
# COMPACT_ATOMS: atom_id res chain seq x y z
N MET A 1 -11.11 -16.58 -13.59
CA MET A 1 -12.03 -16.05 -12.57
C MET A 1 -11.20 -15.18 -11.65
N THR A 2 -11.43 -13.87 -11.63
CA THR A 2 -10.78 -12.95 -10.71
C THR A 2 -11.25 -13.31 -9.31
N GLN A 3 -10.37 -13.84 -8.46
CA GLN A 3 -10.71 -14.02 -7.05
C GLN A 3 -10.95 -12.63 -6.46
N HIS A 4 -12.17 -12.36 -6.02
CA HIS A 4 -12.45 -11.17 -5.25
C HIS A 4 -11.83 -11.35 -3.86
N LEU A 5 -10.77 -10.60 -3.57
CA LEU A 5 -10.15 -10.60 -2.25
C LEU A 5 -11.16 -10.04 -1.25
N THR A 6 -11.51 -10.85 -0.24
CA THR A 6 -12.40 -10.42 0.85
C THR A 6 -11.58 -9.87 2.01
N ALA A 7 -12.20 -9.03 2.84
CA ALA A 7 -11.55 -8.54 4.08
C ALA A 7 -11.15 -9.71 5.01
N GLU A 8 -11.94 -10.78 5.04
CA GLU A 8 -11.63 -12.00 5.82
C GLU A 8 -10.41 -12.73 5.28
N ALA A 9 -10.30 -12.91 3.96
CA ALA A 9 -9.13 -13.53 3.34
C ALA A 9 -7.87 -12.70 3.62
N LEU A 10 -7.94 -11.38 3.46
CA LEU A 10 -6.82 -10.48 3.73
C LEU A 10 -6.37 -10.53 5.21
N ARG A 11 -7.30 -10.60 6.16
CA ARG A 11 -6.98 -10.76 7.59
C ARG A 11 -6.32 -12.10 7.88
N LYS A 12 -6.79 -13.17 7.25
CA LYS A 12 -6.18 -14.51 7.36
C LYS A 12 -4.74 -14.52 6.82
N ASP A 13 -4.52 -13.90 5.67
CA ASP A 13 -3.18 -13.80 5.07
C ASP A 13 -2.25 -12.95 5.95
N PHE A 14 -2.74 -11.83 6.49
CA PHE A 14 -2.00 -11.01 7.44
C PHE A 14 -1.60 -11.82 8.69
N LEU A 15 -2.53 -12.57 9.27
CA LEU A 15 -2.26 -13.43 10.43
C LEU A 15 -1.21 -14.51 10.09
N ALA A 16 -1.29 -15.12 8.91
CA ALA A 16 -0.33 -16.13 8.48
C ALA A 16 1.08 -15.57 8.30
N VAL A 17 1.22 -14.34 7.77
CA VAL A 17 2.52 -13.70 7.51
C VAL A 17 3.12 -13.11 8.78
N PHE A 18 2.32 -12.42 9.61
CA PHE A 18 2.83 -11.63 10.74
C PHE A 18 2.63 -12.30 12.10
N GLY A 19 1.84 -13.38 12.19
CA GLY A 19 1.54 -14.09 13.43
C GLY A 19 0.70 -13.28 14.42
N GLN A 20 0.04 -12.21 13.96
CA GLN A 20 -0.82 -11.32 14.75
C GLN A 20 -2.04 -10.92 13.91
N GLU A 21 -3.17 -10.65 14.54
CA GLU A 21 -4.35 -10.14 13.82
C GLU A 21 -4.13 -8.70 13.35
N ALA A 22 -4.73 -8.33 12.22
CA ALA A 22 -4.74 -6.94 11.77
C ALA A 22 -5.78 -6.13 12.55
N ASP A 23 -5.46 -4.91 12.96
CA ASP A 23 -6.42 -4.01 13.61
C ASP A 23 -7.49 -3.57 12.61
N GLN A 24 -7.09 -3.27 11.38
CA GLN A 24 -7.96 -2.74 10.34
C GLN A 24 -7.59 -3.20 8.93
N THR A 25 -8.58 -3.16 8.05
CA THR A 25 -8.43 -3.38 6.60
C THR A 25 -8.87 -2.16 5.82
N PHE A 26 -8.18 -1.86 4.73
CA PHE A 26 -8.39 -0.70 3.88
C PHE A 26 -8.42 -1.10 2.40
N PHE A 27 -9.10 -0.29 1.59
CA PHE A 27 -9.11 -0.40 0.13
C PHE A 27 -8.85 0.98 -0.49
N SER A 28 -7.95 1.03 -1.46
CA SER A 28 -7.70 2.22 -2.27
C SER A 28 -7.95 1.89 -3.75
N PRO A 29 -8.91 2.55 -4.44
CA PRO A 29 -9.20 2.25 -5.83
C PRO A 29 -8.09 2.74 -6.75
N GLY A 30 -7.91 2.03 -7.87
CA GLY A 30 -7.25 2.57 -9.04
C GLY A 30 -8.15 3.59 -9.75
N ARG A 31 -7.62 4.23 -10.79
CA ARG A 31 -8.34 5.24 -11.57
C ARG A 31 -8.05 5.14 -13.06
N ILE A 32 -9.05 5.44 -13.86
CA ILE A 32 -8.90 5.72 -15.29
C ILE A 32 -9.14 7.22 -15.52
N ASN A 33 -8.53 7.75 -16.57
CA ASN A 33 -8.87 9.07 -17.06
C ASN A 33 -9.90 8.89 -18.19
N LEU A 34 -11.05 9.58 -18.10
CA LEU A 34 -12.02 9.59 -19.19
C LEU A 34 -11.55 10.53 -20.31
N ILE A 35 -11.00 11.68 -19.92
CA ILE A 35 -10.40 12.70 -20.78
C ILE A 35 -9.47 13.61 -19.95
N GLY A 36 -8.57 14.33 -20.62
CA GLY A 36 -7.60 15.23 -20.00
C GLY A 36 -6.26 14.57 -19.73
N GLU A 37 -5.79 13.69 -20.62
CA GLU A 37 -4.45 13.14 -20.51
C GLU A 37 -3.41 14.23 -20.74
N HIS A 38 -2.31 14.19 -19.97
CA HIS A 38 -1.19 15.13 -20.06
C HIS A 38 -1.54 16.61 -19.79
N THR A 39 -2.73 16.93 -19.26
CA THR A 39 -3.13 18.31 -18.95
C THR A 39 -2.91 18.67 -17.47
N ASP A 40 -2.87 17.69 -16.58
CA ASP A 40 -2.72 17.85 -15.13
C ASP A 40 -1.45 18.63 -14.76
N TYR A 41 -0.30 18.26 -15.31
CA TYR A 41 0.95 18.96 -15.06
C TYR A 41 1.14 20.23 -15.90
N ASN A 42 0.17 20.58 -16.76
CA ASN A 42 0.15 21.80 -17.55
C ASN A 42 -0.93 22.80 -17.08
N GLY A 43 -1.55 22.56 -15.93
CA GLY A 43 -2.59 23.44 -15.37
C GLY A 43 -3.95 23.35 -16.05
N GLY A 44 -4.18 22.32 -16.87
CA GLY A 44 -5.48 22.06 -17.50
C GLY A 44 -6.42 21.25 -16.63
N HIS A 45 -7.65 21.05 -17.11
CA HIS A 45 -8.65 20.21 -16.43
C HIS A 45 -8.46 18.73 -16.76
N VAL A 46 -8.86 17.88 -15.82
CA VAL A 46 -8.90 16.42 -15.95
C VAL A 46 -10.27 15.89 -15.55
N PHE A 47 -10.68 14.76 -16.13
CA PHE A 47 -11.91 14.08 -15.74
C PHE A 47 -11.66 12.59 -15.44
N PRO A 48 -11.07 12.26 -14.28
CA PRO A 48 -10.81 10.88 -13.89
C PRO A 48 -12.04 10.24 -13.23
N ALA A 49 -12.05 8.90 -13.22
CA ALA A 49 -13.02 8.10 -12.48
C ALA A 49 -12.29 6.96 -11.73
N ALA A 50 -12.70 6.73 -10.48
CA ALA A 50 -12.28 5.57 -9.71
C ALA A 50 -12.90 4.30 -10.31
N ILE A 51 -12.16 3.20 -10.28
CA ILE A 51 -12.63 1.88 -10.72
C ILE A 51 -12.67 0.91 -9.54
N SER A 52 -13.35 -0.23 -9.71
CA SER A 52 -13.45 -1.27 -8.68
C SER A 52 -12.17 -2.07 -8.47
N LEU A 53 -11.20 -1.98 -9.39
CA LEU A 53 -9.86 -2.54 -9.23
C LEU A 53 -9.01 -1.61 -8.39
N GLY A 54 -8.30 -2.13 -7.40
CA GLY A 54 -7.46 -1.33 -6.51
C GLY A 54 -6.57 -2.17 -5.61
N THR A 55 -5.99 -1.51 -4.62
CA THR A 55 -5.08 -2.11 -3.64
C THR A 55 -5.80 -2.30 -2.31
N TYR A 56 -5.73 -3.50 -1.77
CA TYR A 56 -6.22 -3.82 -0.44
C TYR A 56 -5.03 -3.88 0.53
N GLY A 57 -5.23 -3.41 1.75
CA GLY A 57 -4.20 -3.42 2.80
C GLY A 57 -4.78 -3.79 4.15
N ALA A 58 -4.04 -4.57 4.93
CA ALA A 58 -4.32 -4.82 6.34
C ALA A 58 -3.16 -4.28 7.17
N ALA A 59 -3.48 -3.64 8.29
CA ALA A 59 -2.49 -3.00 9.14
C ALA A 59 -2.83 -3.17 10.62
N ARG A 60 -1.79 -3.20 11.44
CA ARG A 60 -1.86 -3.19 12.89
C ARG A 60 -0.83 -2.20 13.43
N LYS A 61 -1.19 -1.46 14.48
CA LYS A 61 -0.25 -0.59 15.21
C LYS A 61 0.76 -1.46 15.97
N ARG A 62 2.01 -1.03 15.98
CA ARG A 62 3.09 -1.64 16.75
C ARG A 62 3.45 -0.77 17.94
N ASP A 63 3.96 -1.40 18.98
CA ASP A 63 4.43 -0.74 20.20
C ASP A 63 5.93 -0.39 20.16
N ASP A 64 6.62 -0.82 19.09
CA ASP A 64 8.01 -0.46 18.81
C ASP A 64 8.11 0.53 17.64
N GLN A 65 9.33 1.00 17.37
CA GLN A 65 9.64 1.97 16.32
C GLN A 65 10.09 1.29 15.02
N VAL A 66 9.54 0.11 14.71
CA VAL A 66 9.88 -0.66 13.50
C VAL A 66 8.64 -0.84 12.65
N LEU A 67 8.77 -0.48 11.37
CA LEU A 67 7.77 -0.73 10.34
C LEU A 67 8.05 -2.07 9.68
N ARG A 68 7.01 -2.89 9.44
CA ARG A 68 7.12 -4.17 8.73
C ARG A 68 6.14 -4.17 7.56
N PHE A 69 6.66 -4.41 6.36
CA PHE A 69 5.88 -4.38 5.12
C PHE A 69 5.91 -5.74 4.44
N TYR A 70 4.78 -6.15 3.89
CA TYR A 70 4.64 -7.35 3.06
C TYR A 70 3.68 -7.08 1.91
N SER A 71 3.90 -7.71 0.76
CA SER A 71 3.03 -7.63 -0.40
C SER A 71 2.84 -9.02 -1.01
N ALA A 72 1.58 -9.47 -1.11
CA ALA A 72 1.23 -10.70 -1.83
C ALA A 72 1.52 -10.63 -3.34
N ASN A 73 1.71 -9.42 -3.90
CA ASN A 73 2.13 -9.26 -5.29
C ASN A 73 3.65 -9.46 -5.49
N PHE A 74 4.42 -9.50 -4.40
CA PHE A 74 5.88 -9.60 -4.41
C PHE A 74 6.36 -10.53 -3.28
N GLU A 75 5.83 -11.76 -3.25
CA GLU A 75 6.11 -12.74 -2.18
C GLU A 75 7.61 -13.05 -2.04
N ASP A 76 8.37 -12.97 -3.14
CA ASP A 76 9.82 -13.19 -3.19
C ASP A 76 10.62 -12.18 -2.37
N LYS A 77 10.02 -11.02 -2.03
CA LYS A 77 10.65 -10.00 -1.19
C LYS A 77 10.51 -10.28 0.31
N GLY A 78 9.60 -11.17 0.71
CA GLY A 78 9.32 -11.44 2.11
C GLY A 78 8.89 -10.19 2.88
N ILE A 79 9.16 -10.18 4.19
CA ILE A 79 8.91 -9.03 5.06
C ILE A 79 10.10 -8.07 4.97
N ILE A 80 9.81 -6.81 4.65
CA ILE A 80 10.79 -5.72 4.66
C ILE A 80 10.60 -4.92 5.95
N GLU A 81 11.67 -4.79 6.74
CA GLU A 81 11.66 -4.08 8.02
C GLU A 81 12.45 -2.77 7.93
N VAL A 82 11.88 -1.69 8.44
CA VAL A 82 12.47 -0.34 8.35
C VAL A 82 12.26 0.39 9.69
N PRO A 83 13.30 0.98 10.30
CA PRO A 83 13.12 1.84 11.47
C PRO A 83 12.26 3.06 11.15
N LEU A 84 11.32 3.43 12.02
CA LEU A 84 10.47 4.63 11.83
C LEU A 84 11.31 5.93 11.73
N ALA A 85 12.49 5.94 12.34
CA ALA A 85 13.42 7.06 12.30
C ALA A 85 14.17 7.20 10.96
N ASP A 86 14.13 6.19 10.07
CA ASP A 86 14.88 6.19 8.81
C ASP A 86 13.97 5.91 7.60
N LEU A 87 13.26 6.96 7.16
CA LEU A 87 12.31 6.88 6.05
C LEU A 87 12.90 7.31 4.70
N LYS A 88 14.21 7.54 4.60
CA LYS A 88 14.86 7.97 3.35
C LYS A 88 14.69 6.93 2.24
N PHE A 89 14.66 7.36 0.98
CA PHE A 89 14.61 6.43 -0.14
C PHE A 89 15.85 5.52 -0.16
N GLU A 90 15.65 4.21 -0.34
CA GLU A 90 16.72 3.25 -0.60
C GLU A 90 16.26 2.29 -1.69
N LYS A 91 17.10 2.02 -2.69
CA LYS A 91 16.71 1.25 -3.87
C LYS A 91 16.27 -0.18 -3.52
N GLU A 92 16.90 -0.75 -2.51
CA GLU A 92 16.72 -2.11 -1.99
C GLU A 92 15.35 -2.30 -1.35
N HIS A 93 14.77 -1.22 -0.79
CA HIS A 93 13.43 -1.23 -0.18
C HIS A 93 12.29 -1.28 -1.22
N ASN A 94 12.60 -1.15 -2.52
CA ASN A 94 11.68 -1.40 -3.63
C ASN A 94 10.33 -0.66 -3.45
N TRP A 95 9.20 -1.36 -3.58
CA TRP A 95 7.84 -0.82 -3.45
C TRP A 95 7.57 -0.19 -2.07
N THR A 96 8.28 -0.58 -1.01
CA THR A 96 8.03 -0.01 0.32
C THR A 96 8.45 1.46 0.42
N ASN A 97 9.28 1.94 -0.52
CA ASN A 97 9.60 3.37 -0.62
C ASN A 97 8.37 4.26 -0.83
N TYR A 98 7.29 3.75 -1.45
CA TYR A 98 6.02 4.49 -1.55
C TYR A 98 5.44 4.76 -0.16
N SER A 99 5.30 3.73 0.68
CA SER A 99 4.78 3.85 2.05
C SER A 99 5.71 4.70 2.93
N LYS A 100 7.03 4.54 2.80
CA LYS A 100 8.01 5.36 3.51
C LYS A 100 7.90 6.83 3.15
N GLY A 101 7.74 7.14 1.87
CA GLY A 101 7.54 8.52 1.39
C GLY A 101 6.30 9.15 2.00
N VAL A 102 5.17 8.44 2.01
CA VAL A 102 3.93 8.93 2.66
C VAL A 102 4.16 9.19 4.14
N LEU A 103 4.76 8.26 4.88
CA LEU A 103 5.04 8.43 6.31
C LEU A 103 6.00 9.59 6.58
N HIS A 104 6.99 9.82 5.72
CA HIS A 104 7.94 10.92 5.84
C HIS A 104 7.25 12.29 5.76
N PHE A 105 6.23 12.45 4.92
CA PHE A 105 5.48 13.71 4.77
C PHE A 105 4.37 13.92 5.81
N LEU A 106 4.01 12.88 6.57
CA LEU A 106 2.96 12.95 7.59
C LEU A 106 3.48 13.20 9.02
N GLN A 107 4.79 13.16 9.22
CA GLN A 107 5.46 13.52 10.48
C GLN A 107 5.57 15.04 10.61
#